data_AF-A0A538Q029-F1
#
_entry.id   AF-A0A538Q029-F1
#
_cell.length_a   1.000
_cell.length_b   1.000
_cell.length_c   1.000
_cell.angle_alpha   90.00
_cell.angle_beta   90.00
_cell.angle_gamma   90.00
#
_symmetry.space_group_name_H-M   'P 1'
#
loop_
_entity.id
_entity.type
_entity.pdbx_description
1 polymer ?
#
loop_
_entity_poly.entity_id
_entity_poly.type
_entity_poly.pdbx_seq_one_letter_code
_entity_poly.pdbx_strand_id
1 'polypeptide(L)'
;MKDEYDFRGGTRGRFFRPHSRVKLPYHRGSQSWLVDVAATGRWWHPEFWRDAEYLAASPWSAERVESAFNALIQVYTADVAIAAFRWVVTKDPSEHVRCMEHPLWRLLACPLRPDLSALLRLGLDIVDADAVSNNEIVHDLRSDNPTVVAHARFECRCLAAFRNAGVEALSHPTHPSGRQPDLAVRIPGGTLYIDTKRSGESERIKEEQAWFWKLATAHSDGANREIDAYFTLTKRYEELQNTDEGRAYLRANIDRLASKLATTKERLAQADSAFPAFESVEGLVDVTVLGATSRRSGGSFLGVPTDGRREVARIVQSVITCGASYLPPDEPGLVFLDPGTHAPSHLLVEEVTRWMAAEGATCRYLVGVMIAVETLVEPAPGVIGRVEQLVPVWRDAIPSWITSGPWDAVSRAFALRDLEVLAHRLATATDANHMDAAAG
;
A
#
# COMPACT_ATOMS: atom_id res chain seq x y z
N MET A 1 -11.79 -1.52 33.06
CA MET A 1 -10.77 -1.12 34.05
C MET A 1 -10.43 0.35 33.80
N LYS A 2 -10.36 1.19 34.85
CA LYS A 2 -10.12 2.64 34.74
C LYS A 2 -8.79 2.93 35.44
N ASP A 3 -7.74 3.16 34.68
CA ASP A 3 -6.43 3.47 35.26
C ASP A 3 -6.24 4.99 35.36
N GLU A 4 -5.87 5.45 36.55
CA GLU A 4 -5.54 6.84 36.84
C GLU A 4 -4.02 7.03 36.75
N TYR A 5 -3.56 7.96 35.91
CA TYR A 5 -2.14 8.32 35.80
C TYR A 5 -1.81 9.55 36.66
N ASP A 6 -0.69 9.51 37.39
CA ASP A 6 -0.13 10.61 38.17
C ASP A 6 1.04 11.23 37.40
N PHE A 7 0.83 12.39 36.78
CA PHE A 7 1.88 13.12 36.05
C PHE A 7 2.85 13.78 37.04
N ARG A 8 3.93 13.06 37.39
CA ARG A 8 5.07 13.59 38.14
C ARG A 8 6.24 13.92 37.21
N GLY A 9 6.08 14.91 36.34
CA GLY A 9 7.14 15.37 35.44
C GLY A 9 6.98 16.85 35.10
N GLY A 10 7.95 17.66 35.51
CA GLY A 10 7.91 19.13 35.45
C GLY A 10 8.18 19.76 34.09
N THR A 11 7.62 19.23 33.00
CA THR A 11 7.66 19.90 31.68
C THR A 11 6.40 20.73 31.47
N ARG A 12 6.58 22.05 31.39
CA ARG A 12 5.54 23.07 31.16
C ARG A 12 4.88 22.91 29.79
N GLY A 13 3.91 22.00 29.69
CA GLY A 13 2.88 21.99 28.64
C GLY A 13 1.62 22.70 29.14
N ARG A 14 1.07 23.63 28.37
CA ARG A 14 -0.04 24.54 28.73
C ARG A 14 -1.42 23.89 29.01
N PHE A 15 -1.52 22.58 29.19
CA PHE A 15 -2.84 21.91 29.22
C PHE A 15 -3.19 21.14 30.50
N PHE A 16 -2.27 20.87 31.43
CA PHE A 16 -2.62 20.12 32.65
C PHE A 16 -1.90 20.64 33.91
N ARG A 17 -2.63 20.67 35.03
CA ARG A 17 -2.09 21.08 36.33
C ARG A 17 -1.25 19.94 36.90
N PRO A 18 -0.10 20.23 37.56
CA PRO A 18 0.58 19.23 38.38
C PRO A 18 -0.43 18.62 39.38
N HIS A 19 -0.48 17.28 39.48
CA HIS A 19 -1.41 16.51 40.33
C HIS A 19 -2.87 16.37 39.84
N SER A 20 -3.21 16.77 38.61
CA SER A 20 -4.52 16.40 38.06
C SER A 20 -4.51 14.95 37.56
N ARG A 21 -5.30 14.08 38.22
CA ARG A 21 -5.68 12.76 37.67
C ARG A 21 -6.64 12.98 36.51
N VAL A 22 -6.12 13.04 35.30
CA VAL A 22 -6.95 13.13 34.09
C VAL A 22 -7.24 11.71 33.63
N LYS A 23 -8.50 11.30 33.73
CA LYS A 23 -8.99 10.09 33.07
C LYS A 23 -8.98 10.34 31.57
N LEU A 24 -7.95 9.88 30.88
CA LEU A 24 -8.01 9.76 29.44
C LEU A 24 -8.93 8.57 29.13
N PRO A 25 -9.93 8.72 28.25
CA PRO A 25 -10.77 7.60 27.85
C PRO A 25 -9.89 6.51 27.24
N TYR A 26 -10.20 5.25 27.53
CA TYR A 26 -9.66 4.12 26.78
C TYR A 26 -10.17 4.25 25.35
N HIS A 27 -9.31 4.72 24.45
CA HIS A 27 -9.62 4.97 23.05
C HIS A 27 -8.58 4.25 22.20
N ARG A 28 -9.03 3.76 21.04
CA ARG A 28 -8.15 3.10 20.08
C ARG A 28 -6.96 4.01 19.74
N GLY A 29 -5.77 3.43 19.71
CA GLY A 29 -4.52 4.16 19.44
C GLY A 29 -3.88 4.84 20.66
N SER A 30 -4.52 4.83 21.84
CA SER A 30 -3.88 5.29 23.07
C SER A 30 -2.80 4.33 23.55
N GLN A 31 -1.85 4.81 24.34
CA GLN A 31 -0.84 3.93 24.97
C GLN A 31 -1.50 2.83 25.83
N SER A 32 -2.58 3.15 26.54
CA SER A 32 -3.32 2.18 27.35
C SER A 32 -4.00 1.11 26.51
N TRP A 33 -4.55 1.48 25.34
CA TRP A 33 -5.08 0.53 24.37
C TRP A 33 -3.98 -0.36 23.80
N LEU A 34 -2.85 0.21 23.39
CA LEU A 34 -1.70 -0.57 22.87
C LEU A 34 -1.21 -1.61 23.88
N VAL A 35 -1.08 -1.23 25.15
CA VAL A 35 -0.67 -2.13 26.23
C VAL A 35 -1.71 -3.23 26.48
N ASP A 36 -3.00 -2.90 26.45
CA ASP A 36 -4.08 -3.88 26.62
C ASP A 36 -4.14 -4.87 25.44
N VAL A 37 -3.94 -4.41 24.20
CA VAL A 37 -3.85 -5.30 23.04
C VAL A 37 -2.63 -6.20 23.11
N ALA A 38 -1.47 -5.67 23.51
CA ALA A 38 -0.27 -6.48 23.72
C ALA A 38 -0.45 -7.54 24.81
N ALA A 39 -1.32 -7.29 25.80
CA ALA A 39 -1.61 -8.23 26.89
C ALA A 39 -2.72 -9.23 26.57
N THR A 40 -3.77 -8.81 25.84
CA THR A 40 -5.01 -9.59 25.67
C THR A 40 -5.28 -10.04 24.25
N GLY A 41 -4.58 -9.47 23.27
CA GLY A 41 -4.81 -9.68 21.84
C GLY A 41 -6.10 -9.07 21.28
N ARG A 42 -6.87 -8.35 22.10
CA ARG A 42 -8.19 -7.80 21.71
C ARG A 42 -8.08 -6.50 20.92
N TRP A 43 -7.39 -6.55 19.77
CA TRP A 43 -7.19 -5.39 18.88
C TRP A 43 -8.50 -4.78 18.36
N TRP A 44 -9.58 -5.54 18.38
CA TRP A 44 -10.91 -5.13 17.94
C TRP A 44 -11.70 -4.37 19.02
N HIS A 45 -11.21 -4.32 20.26
CA HIS A 45 -11.86 -3.58 21.34
C HIS A 45 -11.15 -2.23 21.60
N PRO A 46 -11.85 -1.08 21.68
CA PRO A 46 -13.28 -0.93 21.42
C PRO A 46 -13.59 -1.10 19.92
N GLU A 47 -14.81 -1.55 19.62
CA GLU A 47 -15.31 -1.86 18.26
C GLU A 47 -15.58 -0.57 17.47
N PHE A 48 -14.51 0.14 17.13
CA PHE A 48 -14.56 1.46 16.50
C PHE A 48 -15.37 1.51 15.19
N TRP A 49 -15.51 0.38 14.50
CA TRP A 49 -16.28 0.30 13.25
C TRP A 49 -17.79 0.32 13.45
N ARG A 50 -18.26 0.15 14.69
CA ARG A 50 -19.68 0.29 15.07
C ARG A 50 -20.04 1.73 15.45
N ASP A 51 -19.07 2.63 15.48
CA ASP A 51 -19.33 4.06 15.71
C ASP A 51 -20.22 4.62 14.59
N ALA A 52 -21.20 5.44 14.96
CA ALA A 52 -22.14 6.03 14.01
C ALA A 52 -21.44 6.93 12.98
N GLU A 53 -20.39 7.66 13.38
CA GLU A 53 -19.60 8.48 12.46
C GLU A 53 -18.83 7.61 11.46
N TYR A 54 -18.29 6.48 11.92
CA TYR A 54 -17.59 5.53 11.06
C TYR A 54 -18.53 4.93 10.01
N LEU A 55 -19.72 4.49 10.45
CA LEU A 55 -20.73 3.90 9.56
C LEU A 55 -21.32 4.94 8.60
N ALA A 56 -21.53 6.18 9.05
CA ALA A 56 -22.01 7.27 8.19
C ALA A 56 -21.00 7.64 7.10
N ALA A 57 -19.70 7.59 7.42
CA ALA A 57 -18.62 7.84 6.46
C ALA A 57 -18.26 6.62 5.60
N SER A 58 -18.89 5.47 5.84
CA SER A 58 -18.55 4.21 5.16
C SER A 58 -19.20 4.12 3.78
N PRO A 59 -18.44 3.77 2.73
CA PRO A 59 -18.98 3.38 1.43
C PRO A 59 -19.83 2.10 1.47
N TRP A 60 -19.69 1.30 2.53
CA TRP A 60 -20.34 -0.01 2.68
C TRP A 60 -21.37 0.01 3.80
N SER A 61 -22.40 -0.83 3.64
CA SER A 61 -23.44 -1.00 4.66
C SER A 61 -22.86 -1.52 5.99
N ALA A 62 -23.53 -1.21 7.09
CA ALA A 62 -23.15 -1.66 8.42
C ALA A 62 -23.00 -3.20 8.51
N GLU A 63 -23.86 -3.94 7.81
CA GLU A 63 -23.78 -5.40 7.74
C GLU A 63 -22.50 -5.90 7.04
N ARG A 64 -22.08 -5.26 5.93
CA ARG A 64 -20.84 -5.62 5.24
C ARG A 64 -19.62 -5.26 6.07
N VAL A 65 -19.64 -4.10 6.73
CA VAL A 65 -18.57 -3.68 7.65
C VAL A 65 -18.44 -4.68 8.79
N GLU A 66 -19.56 -5.04 9.44
CA GLU A 66 -19.59 -5.98 10.54
C GLU A 66 -19.09 -7.38 10.12
N SER A 67 -19.56 -7.90 9.00
CA SER A 67 -19.08 -9.18 8.45
C SER A 67 -17.58 -9.16 8.15
N ALA A 68 -17.06 -8.08 7.57
CA ALA A 68 -15.63 -7.92 7.29
C ALA A 68 -14.78 -7.94 8.56
N PHE A 69 -15.18 -7.20 9.61
CA PHE A 69 -14.46 -7.21 10.89
C PHE A 69 -14.57 -8.55 11.61
N ASN A 70 -15.71 -9.23 11.56
CA ASN A 70 -15.86 -10.57 12.13
C ASN A 70 -14.97 -11.61 11.42
N ALA A 71 -14.82 -11.51 10.10
CA ALA A 71 -13.88 -12.35 9.35
C ALA A 71 -12.42 -12.05 9.76
N LEU A 72 -12.06 -10.77 9.89
CA LEU A 72 -10.72 -10.37 10.35
C LEU A 72 -10.42 -10.83 11.77
N ILE A 73 -11.39 -10.87 12.68
CA ILE A 73 -11.20 -11.37 14.05
C ILE A 73 -10.90 -12.88 14.05
N GLN A 74 -11.50 -13.63 13.12
CA GLN A 74 -11.23 -15.06 12.95
C GLN A 74 -9.83 -15.31 12.36
N VAL A 75 -9.39 -14.47 11.43
CA VAL A 75 -8.02 -14.53 10.88
C VAL A 75 -7.01 -14.04 11.92
N TYR A 76 -7.16 -12.84 12.44
CA TYR A 76 -6.25 -12.24 13.42
C TYR A 76 -6.73 -12.50 14.84
N THR A 77 -6.51 -13.73 15.29
CA THR A 77 -6.83 -14.17 16.65
C THR A 77 -6.04 -13.40 17.71
N ALA A 78 -6.44 -13.56 18.98
CA ALA A 78 -5.76 -12.92 20.10
C ALA A 78 -4.25 -13.22 20.13
N ASP A 79 -3.84 -14.48 19.87
CA ASP A 79 -2.43 -14.87 19.89
C ASP A 79 -1.61 -14.19 18.79
N VAL A 80 -2.18 -14.09 17.58
CA VAL A 80 -1.54 -13.38 16.45
C VAL A 80 -1.40 -11.91 16.76
N ALA A 81 -2.42 -11.30 17.38
CA ALA A 81 -2.37 -9.90 17.79
C ALA A 81 -1.36 -9.66 18.92
N ILE A 82 -1.26 -10.55 19.91
CA ILE A 82 -0.23 -10.45 20.97
C ILE A 82 1.17 -10.44 20.35
N ALA A 83 1.44 -11.33 19.39
CA ALA A 83 2.71 -11.35 18.67
C ALA A 83 2.97 -10.04 17.91
N ALA A 84 1.96 -9.53 17.19
CA ALA A 84 2.06 -8.29 16.42
C ALA A 84 2.30 -7.03 17.27
N PHE A 85 1.81 -7.01 18.50
CA PHE A 85 1.93 -5.88 19.42
C PHE A 85 3.04 -6.05 20.45
N ARG A 86 3.90 -7.07 20.31
CA ARG A 86 5.00 -7.35 21.24
C ARG A 86 5.95 -6.15 21.40
N TRP A 87 6.12 -5.33 20.37
CA TRP A 87 6.94 -4.11 20.42
C TRP A 87 6.54 -3.16 21.56
N VAL A 88 5.26 -3.12 21.96
CA VAL A 88 4.74 -2.24 23.01
C VAL A 88 5.36 -2.54 24.38
N VAL A 89 5.69 -3.81 24.63
CA VAL A 89 6.19 -4.29 25.94
C VAL A 89 7.68 -4.67 25.90
N THR A 90 8.27 -4.75 24.71
CA THR A 90 9.69 -5.04 24.51
C THR A 90 10.57 -3.88 24.97
N LYS A 91 11.59 -4.20 25.79
CA LYS A 91 12.58 -3.22 26.28
C LYS A 91 13.89 -3.19 25.49
N ASP A 92 14.14 -4.20 24.66
CA ASP A 92 15.30 -4.25 23.77
C ASP A 92 15.04 -3.41 22.50
N PRO A 93 15.84 -2.36 22.23
CA PRO A 93 15.66 -1.49 21.07
C PRO A 93 15.69 -2.23 19.72
N SER A 94 16.49 -3.29 19.58
CA SER A 94 16.63 -4.03 18.33
C SER A 94 15.38 -4.87 18.03
N GLU A 95 14.88 -5.55 19.06
CA GLU A 95 13.62 -6.30 19.02
C GLU A 95 12.40 -5.38 18.87
N HIS A 96 12.43 -4.18 19.47
CA HIS A 96 11.37 -3.18 19.32
C HIS A 96 11.17 -2.77 17.86
N VAL A 97 12.25 -2.44 17.15
CA VAL A 97 12.20 -2.08 15.73
C VAL A 97 11.66 -3.23 14.89
N ARG A 98 12.20 -4.45 15.08
CA ARG A 98 11.73 -5.63 14.34
C ARG A 98 10.23 -5.88 14.54
N CYS A 99 9.74 -5.82 15.78
CA CYS A 99 8.33 -6.05 16.07
C CYS A 99 7.42 -4.90 15.58
N MET A 100 7.92 -3.67 15.45
CA MET A 100 7.18 -2.57 14.83
C MET A 100 6.99 -2.75 13.31
N GLU A 101 7.75 -3.63 12.68
CA GLU A 101 7.60 -3.94 11.25
C GLU A 101 6.52 -5.00 10.99
N HIS A 102 5.89 -5.54 12.04
CA HIS A 102 4.88 -6.59 11.91
C HIS A 102 3.71 -6.12 11.02
N PRO A 103 3.30 -6.91 9.99
CA PRO A 103 2.31 -6.49 9.00
C PRO A 103 0.95 -6.12 9.58
N LEU A 104 0.45 -6.92 10.53
CA LEU A 104 -0.82 -6.66 11.22
C LEU A 104 -0.83 -5.29 11.93
N TRP A 105 0.27 -4.91 12.59
CA TRP A 105 0.36 -3.59 13.23
C TRP A 105 0.25 -2.46 12.20
N ARG A 106 0.96 -2.57 11.07
CA ARG A 106 0.88 -1.58 9.99
C ARG A 106 -0.53 -1.43 9.40
N LEU A 107 -1.28 -2.53 9.28
CA LEU A 107 -2.69 -2.49 8.84
C LEU A 107 -3.60 -1.79 9.87
N LEU A 108 -3.31 -1.97 11.16
CA LEU A 108 -4.14 -1.45 12.26
C LEU A 108 -3.85 0.02 12.61
N ALA A 109 -2.74 0.60 12.14
CA ALA A 109 -2.30 1.95 12.47
C ALA A 109 -3.13 3.08 11.81
N CYS A 110 -3.83 2.82 10.70
CA CYS A 110 -4.64 3.82 9.97
C CYS A 110 -6.08 3.37 9.60
N PRO A 111 -6.95 2.94 10.55
CA PRO A 111 -8.25 2.38 10.20
C PRO A 111 -9.42 3.37 10.29
N LEU A 112 -9.19 4.60 10.76
CA LEU A 112 -10.25 5.53 11.20
C LEU A 112 -11.09 6.13 10.07
N ARG A 113 -10.58 6.10 8.83
CA ARG A 113 -11.36 6.45 7.64
C ARG A 113 -11.73 5.17 6.89
N PRO A 114 -13.02 4.80 6.82
CA PRO A 114 -13.45 3.55 6.19
C PRO A 114 -13.03 3.49 4.71
N ASP A 115 -13.16 4.60 3.96
CA ASP A 115 -12.81 4.67 2.53
C ASP A 115 -11.32 4.45 2.24
N LEU A 116 -10.45 4.69 3.23
CA LEU A 116 -8.99 4.52 3.17
C LEU A 116 -8.50 3.29 3.95
N SER A 117 -9.40 2.55 4.61
CA SER A 117 -9.02 1.47 5.52
C SER A 117 -8.59 0.22 4.75
N ALA A 118 -7.28 0.00 4.63
CA ALA A 118 -6.71 -1.22 4.07
C ALA A 118 -7.13 -2.49 4.84
N LEU A 119 -7.39 -2.33 6.14
CA LEU A 119 -7.91 -3.40 7.00
C LEU A 119 -9.33 -3.78 6.61
N LEU A 120 -10.24 -2.80 6.47
CA LEU A 120 -11.63 -3.07 6.09
C LEU A 120 -11.70 -3.69 4.69
N ARG A 121 -10.92 -3.18 3.73
CA ARG A 121 -10.82 -3.77 2.38
C ARG A 121 -10.39 -5.23 2.42
N LEU A 122 -9.36 -5.56 3.21
CA LEU A 122 -8.95 -6.95 3.42
C LEU A 122 -10.08 -7.80 4.01
N GLY A 123 -10.81 -7.29 5.01
CA GLY A 123 -11.95 -8.01 5.58
C GLY A 123 -13.06 -8.29 4.57
N LEU A 124 -13.36 -7.32 3.70
CA LEU A 124 -14.34 -7.49 2.61
C LEU A 124 -13.85 -8.53 1.58
N ASP A 125 -12.57 -8.52 1.24
CA ASP A 125 -11.99 -9.50 0.32
C ASP A 125 -11.99 -10.91 0.94
N ILE A 126 -11.70 -11.05 2.24
CA ILE A 126 -11.78 -12.34 2.96
C ILE A 126 -13.20 -12.91 2.90
N VAL A 127 -14.22 -12.07 3.12
CA VAL A 127 -15.63 -12.49 3.07
C VAL A 127 -16.01 -12.94 1.66
N ASP A 128 -15.74 -12.12 0.65
CA ASP A 128 -16.11 -12.43 -0.74
C ASP A 128 -15.30 -13.63 -1.30
N ALA A 129 -14.09 -13.83 -0.80
CA ALA A 129 -13.23 -14.98 -1.12
C ALA A 129 -13.51 -16.23 -0.27
N ASP A 130 -14.47 -16.21 0.68
CA ASP A 130 -14.64 -17.22 1.75
C ASP A 130 -13.29 -17.71 2.32
N ALA A 131 -12.32 -16.80 2.45
CA ALA A 131 -10.93 -17.17 2.69
C ALA A 131 -10.71 -17.70 4.12
N VAL A 132 -11.68 -17.51 5.03
CA VAL A 132 -11.62 -18.05 6.40
C VAL A 132 -11.54 -19.58 6.40
N SER A 133 -12.16 -20.22 5.39
CA SER A 133 -12.12 -21.67 5.18
C SER A 133 -10.82 -22.18 4.56
N ASN A 134 -9.97 -21.26 4.07
CA ASN A 134 -8.72 -21.56 3.39
C ASN A 134 -7.53 -21.48 4.35
N ASN A 135 -7.05 -22.66 4.78
CA ASN A 135 -5.97 -22.75 5.76
C ASN A 135 -4.66 -22.10 5.30
N GLU A 136 -4.33 -22.12 4.01
CA GLU A 136 -3.07 -21.59 3.48
C GLU A 136 -3.10 -20.07 3.41
N ILE A 137 -4.14 -19.46 2.82
CA ILE A 137 -4.32 -17.99 2.85
C ILE A 137 -4.37 -17.48 4.29
N VAL A 138 -5.09 -18.15 5.19
CA VAL A 138 -5.17 -17.75 6.61
C VAL A 138 -3.81 -17.86 7.30
N HIS A 139 -3.06 -18.93 7.04
CA HIS A 139 -1.71 -19.12 7.57
C HIS A 139 -0.80 -17.97 7.13
N ASP A 140 -0.81 -17.63 5.85
CA ASP A 140 0.09 -16.63 5.29
C ASP A 140 -0.32 -15.20 5.68
N LEU A 141 -1.61 -14.91 5.82
CA LEU A 141 -2.10 -13.65 6.39
C LEU A 141 -1.65 -13.44 7.84
N ARG A 142 -1.38 -14.51 8.58
CA ARG A 142 -0.89 -14.49 9.98
C ARG A 142 0.64 -14.42 10.09
N SER A 143 1.36 -14.47 8.97
CA SER A 143 2.82 -14.42 8.95
C SER A 143 3.37 -13.11 9.53
N ASP A 144 4.56 -13.20 10.13
CA ASP A 144 5.35 -12.04 10.54
C ASP A 144 6.13 -11.43 9.36
N ASN A 145 6.22 -12.13 8.23
CA ASN A 145 6.90 -11.67 7.02
C ASN A 145 5.99 -10.77 6.17
N PRO A 146 6.34 -9.48 5.99
CA PRO A 146 5.53 -8.55 5.20
C PRO A 146 5.30 -8.97 3.76
N THR A 147 6.26 -9.64 3.13
CA THR A 147 6.15 -10.10 1.74
C THR A 147 5.12 -11.21 1.61
N VAL A 148 5.10 -12.15 2.56
CA VAL A 148 4.12 -13.26 2.59
C VAL A 148 2.72 -12.72 2.81
N VAL A 149 2.53 -11.84 3.80
CA VAL A 149 1.23 -11.21 4.04
C VAL A 149 0.76 -10.39 2.83
N ALA A 150 1.66 -9.65 2.18
CA ALA A 150 1.30 -8.83 1.02
C ALA A 150 0.91 -9.68 -0.20
N HIS A 151 1.52 -10.85 -0.38
CA HIS A 151 1.15 -11.85 -1.39
C HIS A 151 -0.20 -12.50 -1.07
N ALA A 152 -0.41 -13.00 0.16
CA ALA A 152 -1.69 -13.59 0.57
C ALA A 152 -2.87 -12.62 0.46
N ARG A 153 -2.65 -11.32 0.72
CA ARG A 153 -3.66 -10.28 0.48
C ARG A 153 -4.02 -10.14 -1.00
N PHE A 154 -3.02 -10.21 -1.88
CA PHE A 154 -3.23 -10.12 -3.32
C PHE A 154 -3.93 -11.39 -3.85
N GLU A 155 -3.52 -12.57 -3.40
CA GLU A 155 -4.20 -13.84 -3.71
C GLU A 155 -5.66 -13.81 -3.27
N CYS A 156 -5.93 -13.42 -2.02
CA CYS A 156 -7.28 -13.29 -1.47
C CYS A 156 -8.14 -12.35 -2.32
N ARG A 157 -7.60 -11.20 -2.75
CA ARG A 157 -8.30 -10.28 -3.65
C ARG A 157 -8.56 -10.88 -5.03
N CYS A 158 -7.61 -11.65 -5.59
CA CYS A 158 -7.82 -12.35 -6.86
C CYS A 158 -8.93 -13.41 -6.74
N LEU A 159 -8.93 -14.18 -5.65
CA LEU A 159 -9.96 -15.18 -5.36
C LEU A 159 -11.35 -14.52 -5.20
N ALA A 160 -11.43 -13.42 -4.45
CA ALA A 160 -12.66 -12.62 -4.34
C ALA A 160 -13.14 -12.12 -5.71
N ALA A 161 -12.22 -11.63 -6.56
CA ALA A 161 -12.55 -11.14 -7.89
C ALA A 161 -13.16 -12.22 -8.79
N PHE A 162 -12.59 -13.43 -8.81
CA PHE A 162 -13.16 -14.54 -9.57
C PHE A 162 -14.56 -14.92 -9.07
N ARG A 163 -14.74 -15.04 -7.76
CA ARG A 163 -16.04 -15.40 -7.17
C ARG A 163 -17.12 -14.35 -7.42
N ASN A 164 -16.78 -13.08 -7.23
CA ASN A 164 -17.67 -11.96 -7.53
C ASN A 164 -18.00 -11.85 -9.03
N ALA A 165 -17.11 -12.32 -9.90
CA ALA A 165 -17.37 -12.45 -11.33
C ALA A 165 -18.17 -13.71 -11.72
N GLY A 166 -18.56 -14.55 -10.75
CA GLY A 166 -19.28 -15.80 -10.99
C GLY A 166 -18.42 -16.90 -11.62
N VAL A 167 -17.09 -16.81 -11.48
CA VAL A 167 -16.12 -17.79 -11.99
C VAL A 167 -15.74 -18.74 -10.87
N GLU A 168 -15.85 -20.04 -11.14
CA GLU A 168 -15.43 -21.08 -10.20
C GLU A 168 -13.91 -21.09 -10.08
N ALA A 169 -13.42 -20.81 -8.88
CA ALA A 169 -12.01 -20.76 -8.54
C ALA A 169 -11.75 -21.62 -7.30
N LEU A 170 -10.80 -22.54 -7.43
CA LEU A 170 -10.24 -23.32 -6.34
C LEU A 170 -8.89 -22.69 -5.96
N SER A 171 -8.64 -22.46 -4.66
CA SER A 171 -7.34 -22.04 -4.17
C SER A 171 -6.51 -23.25 -3.70
N HIS A 172 -5.20 -23.14 -3.89
CA HIS A 172 -4.17 -24.16 -3.69
C HIS A 172 -4.57 -25.55 -4.21
N PRO A 173 -4.91 -25.67 -5.52
CA PRO A 173 -5.26 -26.93 -6.14
C PRO A 173 -4.11 -27.96 -6.04
N THR A 174 -4.44 -29.18 -5.64
CA THR A 174 -3.48 -30.29 -5.77
C THR A 174 -3.37 -30.70 -7.23
N HIS A 175 -2.14 -30.75 -7.76
CA HIS A 175 -1.86 -31.14 -9.14
C HIS A 175 -0.89 -32.35 -9.22
N PRO A 176 -1.11 -33.35 -10.11
CA PRO A 176 -0.25 -34.55 -10.19
C PRO A 176 1.23 -34.27 -10.53
N SER A 177 1.53 -33.13 -11.16
CA SER A 177 2.92 -32.73 -11.46
C SER A 177 3.73 -32.34 -10.23
N GLY A 178 3.11 -32.22 -9.05
CA GLY A 178 3.75 -31.72 -7.82
C GLY A 178 3.99 -30.20 -7.83
N ARG A 179 3.58 -29.50 -8.89
CA ARG A 179 3.55 -28.04 -8.94
C ARG A 179 2.37 -27.51 -8.12
N GLN A 180 2.57 -26.37 -7.48
CA GLN A 180 1.62 -25.77 -6.52
C GLN A 180 1.25 -24.37 -7.01
N PRO A 181 0.36 -24.24 -8.00
CA PRO A 181 -0.19 -22.94 -8.36
C PRO A 181 -1.13 -22.46 -7.25
N ASP A 182 -1.28 -21.15 -7.12
CA ASP A 182 -2.14 -20.55 -6.09
C ASP A 182 -3.63 -20.79 -6.38
N LEU A 183 -4.05 -20.74 -7.65
CA LEU A 183 -5.46 -20.93 -8.03
C LEU A 183 -5.61 -21.88 -9.23
N ALA A 184 -6.75 -22.55 -9.31
CA ALA A 184 -7.27 -23.16 -10.53
C ALA A 184 -8.65 -22.58 -10.82
N VAL A 185 -8.84 -22.01 -12.02
CA VAL A 185 -10.11 -21.43 -12.43
C VAL A 185 -10.72 -22.24 -13.56
N ARG A 186 -12.02 -22.51 -13.46
CA ARG A 186 -12.77 -23.19 -14.50
C ARG A 186 -13.50 -22.17 -15.35
N ILE A 187 -13.13 -22.10 -16.63
CA ILE A 187 -13.77 -21.24 -17.62
C ILE A 187 -14.32 -22.08 -18.78
N PRO A 188 -15.25 -21.55 -19.58
CA PRO A 188 -15.71 -22.26 -20.77
C PRO A 188 -14.54 -22.63 -21.67
N GLY A 189 -14.30 -23.93 -21.88
CA GLY A 189 -13.19 -24.44 -22.69
C GLY A 189 -12.09 -25.18 -21.92
N GLY A 190 -11.98 -24.99 -20.60
CA GLY A 190 -11.00 -25.73 -19.80
C GLY A 190 -10.72 -25.17 -18.41
N THR A 191 -9.78 -25.81 -17.73
CA THR A 191 -9.17 -25.32 -16.48
C THR A 191 -7.93 -24.51 -16.82
N LEU A 192 -7.73 -23.42 -16.09
CA LEU A 192 -6.55 -22.59 -16.17
C LEU A 192 -5.92 -22.48 -14.78
N TYR A 193 -4.61 -22.69 -14.70
CA TYR A 193 -3.86 -22.57 -13.44
C TYR A 193 -3.27 -21.18 -13.31
N ILE A 194 -3.35 -20.61 -12.13
CA ILE A 194 -2.90 -19.24 -11.89
C ILE A 194 -1.94 -19.27 -10.72
N ASP A 195 -0.80 -18.64 -10.92
CA ASP A 195 0.12 -18.31 -9.86
C ASP A 195 0.07 -16.80 -9.64
N THR A 196 -0.20 -16.37 -8.41
CA THR A 196 -0.27 -14.96 -8.04
C THR A 196 1.08 -14.52 -7.51
N LYS A 197 1.49 -13.32 -7.89
CA LYS A 197 2.76 -12.75 -7.50
C LYS A 197 2.59 -11.28 -7.19
N ARG A 198 3.29 -10.85 -6.16
CA ARG A 198 3.46 -9.45 -5.82
C ARG A 198 4.93 -9.10 -5.90
N SER A 199 5.29 -8.07 -6.65
CA SER A 199 6.66 -7.57 -6.60
C SER A 199 6.88 -6.88 -5.25
N GLY A 200 7.87 -7.37 -4.51
CA GLY A 200 8.44 -6.60 -3.41
C GLY A 200 9.18 -5.40 -3.96
N GLU A 201 9.18 -4.32 -3.18
CA GLU A 201 10.03 -3.16 -3.41
C GLU A 201 11.51 -3.59 -3.38
N SER A 202 12.28 -3.25 -4.42
CA SER A 202 13.70 -3.61 -4.47
C SER A 202 14.52 -2.78 -3.48
N GLU A 203 15.63 -3.33 -2.99
CA GLU A 203 16.55 -2.60 -2.09
C GLU A 203 17.04 -1.28 -2.70
N ARG A 204 17.11 -1.21 -4.05
CA ARG A 204 17.43 0.04 -4.75
C ARG A 204 16.33 1.10 -4.58
N ILE A 205 15.05 0.72 -4.71
CA ILE A 205 13.92 1.63 -4.50
C ILE A 205 13.85 2.06 -3.03
N LYS A 206 13.99 1.12 -2.08
CA LYS A 206 13.98 1.44 -0.64
C LYS A 206 15.04 2.47 -0.29
N GLU A 207 16.24 2.29 -0.82
CA GLU A 207 17.35 3.22 -0.63
C GLU A 207 17.06 4.59 -1.26
N GLU A 208 16.51 4.63 -2.48
CA GLU A 208 16.11 5.89 -3.13
C GLU A 208 15.03 6.63 -2.34
N GLN A 209 14.02 5.90 -1.84
CA GLN A 209 13.00 6.46 -0.95
C GLN A 209 13.60 6.97 0.34
N ALA A 210 14.56 6.26 0.93
CA ALA A 210 15.25 6.71 2.13
C ALA A 210 16.03 8.02 1.89
N TRP A 211 16.73 8.14 0.76
CA TRP A 211 17.37 9.38 0.34
C TRP A 211 16.34 10.50 0.13
N PHE A 212 15.25 10.17 -0.55
CA PHE A 212 14.16 11.10 -0.80
C PHE A 212 13.56 11.64 0.50
N TRP A 213 13.17 10.76 1.43
CA TRP A 213 12.65 11.13 2.74
C TRP A 213 13.65 12.00 3.50
N LYS A 214 14.93 11.63 3.50
CA LYS A 214 15.98 12.39 4.18
C LYS A 214 16.11 13.81 3.65
N LEU A 215 15.99 14.02 2.34
CA LEU A 215 16.00 15.34 1.72
C LEU A 215 14.70 16.12 2.03
N ALA A 216 13.54 15.48 1.90
CA ALA A 216 12.25 16.12 2.14
C ALA A 216 12.07 16.57 3.60
N THR A 217 12.56 15.77 4.56
CA THR A 217 12.50 16.08 6.00
C THR A 217 13.72 16.84 6.51
N ALA A 218 14.59 17.36 5.64
CA ALA A 218 15.76 18.12 6.05
C ALA A 218 15.36 19.50 6.65
N HIS A 219 15.81 19.74 7.87
CA HIS A 219 15.62 20.99 8.64
C HIS A 219 16.92 21.28 9.43
N SER A 220 17.24 22.55 9.73
CA SER A 220 18.38 22.82 10.61
C SER A 220 18.01 22.58 12.07
N ASP A 221 19.00 22.16 12.85
CA ASP A 221 18.89 22.04 14.29
C ASP A 221 18.64 23.44 14.91
N GLY A 222 17.40 23.69 15.33
CA GLY A 222 16.99 24.94 15.98
C GLY A 222 15.89 25.74 15.27
N ALA A 223 15.49 25.32 14.07
CA ALA A 223 14.36 25.94 13.36
C ALA A 223 13.01 25.54 13.99
N ASN A 224 12.51 26.36 14.92
CA ASN A 224 11.15 26.26 15.46
C ASN A 224 10.05 26.78 14.49
N ARG A 225 10.38 26.96 13.20
CA ARG A 225 9.46 27.52 12.19
C ARG A 225 9.35 26.59 10.99
N GLU A 226 8.10 26.33 10.60
CA GLU A 226 7.74 25.53 9.43
C GLU A 226 8.00 26.34 8.15
N ILE A 227 8.55 25.69 7.10
CA ILE A 227 8.84 26.32 5.80
C ILE A 227 8.15 25.50 4.71
N ASP A 228 7.20 26.11 4.01
CA ASP A 228 6.51 25.49 2.87
C ASP A 228 7.43 25.52 1.65
N ALA A 229 7.85 24.33 1.19
CA ALA A 229 8.77 24.19 0.08
C ALA A 229 8.42 22.98 -0.82
N TYR A 230 8.63 23.16 -2.12
CA TYR A 230 8.72 22.08 -3.10
C TYR A 230 10.17 21.67 -3.32
N PHE A 231 10.37 20.39 -3.57
CA PHE A 231 11.65 19.84 -3.98
C PHE A 231 11.52 19.11 -5.29
N THR A 232 12.53 19.26 -6.14
CA THR A 232 12.67 18.52 -7.38
C THR A 232 14.07 17.94 -7.50
N LEU A 233 14.16 16.64 -7.75
CA LEU A 233 15.44 16.00 -8.08
C LEU A 233 15.77 16.34 -9.52
N THR A 234 16.98 16.82 -9.78
CA THR A 234 17.38 17.21 -11.13
C THR A 234 17.72 15.98 -11.97
N LYS A 235 17.73 16.14 -13.30
CA LYS A 235 18.23 15.10 -14.23
C LYS A 235 19.63 14.59 -13.86
N ARG A 236 20.50 15.46 -13.33
CA ARG A 236 21.84 15.07 -12.90
C ARG A 236 21.81 14.14 -11.68
N TYR A 237 20.88 14.35 -10.75
CA TYR A 237 20.66 13.43 -9.63
C TYR A 237 20.17 12.08 -10.14
N GLU A 238 19.22 12.06 -11.07
CA GLU A 238 18.73 10.84 -11.72
C GLU A 238 19.86 10.08 -12.44
N GLU A 239 20.71 10.77 -13.19
CA GLU A 239 21.89 10.19 -13.85
C GLU A 239 22.84 9.51 -12.85
N LEU A 240 23.02 10.09 -11.65
CA LEU A 240 23.80 9.46 -10.57
C LEU A 240 23.09 8.25 -9.96
N GLN A 241 21.77 8.30 -9.79
CA GLN A 241 21.00 7.14 -9.27
C GLN A 241 21.08 5.92 -10.19
N ASN A 242 21.28 6.16 -11.49
CA ASN A 242 21.28 5.13 -12.53
C ASN A 242 22.61 4.37 -12.69
N THR A 243 23.66 4.69 -11.93
CA THR A 243 24.95 3.97 -11.97
C THR A 243 25.38 3.55 -10.57
N ASP A 244 26.09 2.43 -10.44
CA ASP A 244 26.54 1.97 -9.11
C ASP A 244 27.57 2.95 -8.52
N GLU A 245 28.43 3.55 -9.34
CA GLU A 245 29.36 4.61 -8.93
C GLU A 245 28.62 5.87 -8.48
N GLY A 246 27.60 6.30 -9.23
CA GLY A 246 26.79 7.48 -8.88
C GLY A 246 25.99 7.27 -7.59
N ARG A 247 25.44 6.07 -7.37
CA ARG A 247 24.81 5.70 -6.10
C ARG A 247 25.79 5.68 -4.94
N ALA A 248 27.01 5.16 -5.14
CA ALA A 248 28.05 5.21 -4.12
C ALA A 248 28.39 6.66 -3.74
N TYR A 249 28.45 7.55 -4.73
CA TYR A 249 28.59 8.99 -4.48
C TYR A 249 27.41 9.55 -3.67
N LEU A 250 26.16 9.23 -4.04
CA LEU A 250 24.97 9.67 -3.31
C LEU A 250 24.96 9.17 -1.86
N ARG A 251 25.26 7.88 -1.60
CA ARG A 251 25.37 7.33 -0.23
C ARG A 251 26.36 8.12 0.63
N ALA A 252 27.52 8.44 0.06
CA ALA A 252 28.57 9.17 0.78
C ALA A 252 28.23 10.65 1.01
N ASN A 253 27.27 11.22 0.26
CA ASN A 253 27.00 12.65 0.26
C ASN A 253 25.56 13.03 0.65
N ILE A 254 24.65 12.08 0.85
CA ILE A 254 23.22 12.38 1.06
C ILE A 254 22.99 13.21 2.32
N ASP A 255 23.74 12.96 3.39
CA ASP A 255 23.67 13.70 4.65
C ASP A 255 24.13 15.14 4.46
N ARG A 256 25.24 15.30 3.73
CA ARG A 256 25.80 16.61 3.36
C ARG A 256 24.83 17.40 2.48
N LEU A 257 24.17 16.74 1.54
CA LEU A 257 23.14 17.34 0.69
C LEU A 257 21.91 17.75 1.49
N ALA A 258 21.43 16.91 2.40
CA ALA A 258 20.32 17.23 3.30
C ALA A 258 20.64 18.44 4.19
N SER A 259 21.84 18.51 4.79
CA SER A 259 22.25 19.67 5.58
C SER A 259 22.32 20.96 4.74
N LYS A 260 22.85 20.88 3.51
CA LYS A 260 22.87 22.04 2.60
C LYS A 260 21.47 22.47 2.19
N LEU A 261 20.58 21.51 1.94
CA LEU A 261 19.19 21.75 1.59
C LEU A 261 18.44 22.45 2.74
N ALA A 262 18.62 21.97 3.98
CA ALA A 262 18.07 22.59 5.17
C ALA A 262 18.50 24.07 5.30
N THR A 263 19.80 24.34 5.21
CA THR A 263 20.35 25.70 5.25
C THR A 263 19.83 26.58 4.11
N THR A 264 19.68 26.00 2.91
CA THR A 264 19.18 26.71 1.73
C THR A 264 17.71 27.09 1.90
N LYS A 265 16.86 26.15 2.35
CA LYS A 265 15.44 26.41 2.66
C LYS A 265 15.28 27.57 3.62
N GLU A 266 16.03 27.57 4.72
CA GLU A 266 15.94 28.61 5.74
C GLU A 266 16.41 29.96 5.25
N ARG A 267 17.54 29.99 4.52
CA ARG A 267 18.02 31.23 3.92
C ARG A 267 17.00 31.80 2.93
N LEU A 268 16.39 30.97 2.08
CA LEU A 268 15.34 31.40 1.15
C LEU A 268 14.07 31.87 1.88
N ALA A 269 13.71 31.25 3.00
CA ALA A 269 12.56 31.66 3.81
C ALA A 269 12.79 32.95 4.60
N GLN A 270 14.05 33.28 4.91
CA GLN A 270 14.45 34.49 5.65
C GLN A 270 14.85 35.65 4.75
N ALA A 271 15.11 35.39 3.47
CA ALA A 271 15.32 36.45 2.50
C ALA A 271 14.04 37.30 2.42
N ASP A 272 14.13 38.62 2.61
CA ASP A 272 13.03 39.59 2.52
C ASP A 272 12.43 39.71 1.09
N SER A 273 12.51 38.65 0.29
CA SER A 273 12.11 38.56 -1.11
C SER A 273 10.67 38.08 -1.30
N ALA A 274 10.07 38.48 -2.42
CA ALA A 274 8.81 37.96 -2.91
C ALA A 274 8.89 36.43 -3.10
N PHE A 275 7.95 35.69 -2.53
CA PHE A 275 7.76 34.27 -2.80
C PHE A 275 7.01 34.08 -4.13
N PRO A 276 7.26 33.00 -4.89
CA PRO A 276 8.14 31.87 -4.56
C PRO A 276 9.63 32.18 -4.75
N ALA A 277 10.48 31.67 -3.86
CA ALA A 277 11.93 31.80 -3.91
C ALA A 277 12.58 30.47 -4.29
N PHE A 278 13.52 30.46 -5.23
CA PHE A 278 14.07 29.25 -5.82
C PHE A 278 15.59 29.19 -5.68
N GLU A 279 16.14 27.99 -5.40
CA GLU A 279 17.57 27.72 -5.54
C GLU A 279 17.84 26.25 -5.90
N SER A 280 18.92 26.03 -6.63
CA SER A 280 19.46 24.69 -6.92
C SER A 280 20.63 24.38 -5.98
N VAL A 281 20.51 23.33 -5.19
CA VAL A 281 21.58 22.77 -4.35
C VAL A 281 22.46 21.86 -5.21
N GLU A 282 23.65 22.37 -5.55
CA GLU A 282 24.71 21.64 -6.29
C GLU A 282 24.32 21.16 -7.70
N GLY A 283 23.22 21.66 -8.25
CA GLY A 283 22.65 21.17 -9.51
C GLY A 283 22.03 19.78 -9.37
N LEU A 284 21.77 19.32 -8.14
CA LEU A 284 21.26 17.99 -7.81
C LEU A 284 19.84 18.04 -7.24
N VAL A 285 19.54 19.04 -6.43
CA VAL A 285 18.20 19.22 -5.84
C VAL A 285 17.77 20.67 -6.01
N ASP A 286 16.65 20.87 -6.68
CA ASP A 286 15.99 22.16 -6.81
C ASP A 286 15.01 22.34 -5.64
N VAL A 287 15.04 23.50 -5.01
CA VAL A 287 14.12 23.87 -3.92
C VAL A 287 13.37 25.15 -4.27
N THR A 288 12.05 25.12 -4.11
CA THR A 288 11.17 26.29 -4.27
C THR A 288 10.43 26.53 -2.97
N VAL A 289 10.74 27.62 -2.26
CA VAL A 289 10.04 28.06 -1.04
C VAL A 289 8.85 28.93 -1.43
N LEU A 290 7.66 28.62 -0.92
CA LEU A 290 6.40 29.29 -1.28
C LEU A 290 5.97 30.37 -0.28
N GLY A 291 6.54 30.36 0.92
CA GLY A 291 6.24 31.32 1.97
C GLY A 291 6.53 30.76 3.37
N ALA A 292 6.60 31.66 4.36
CA ALA A 292 6.61 31.31 5.77
C ALA A 292 5.17 31.40 6.32
N THR A 293 4.37 30.34 6.20
CA THR A 293 3.02 30.35 6.78
C THR A 293 3.02 29.81 8.21
N SER A 294 2.14 30.36 9.07
CA SER A 294 2.01 29.99 10.48
C SER A 294 1.07 28.79 10.70
N ARG A 295 0.93 27.88 9.73
CA ARG A 295 0.04 26.72 9.80
C ARG A 295 0.79 25.45 9.42
N ARG A 296 0.55 24.43 10.25
CA ARG A 296 1.04 23.05 10.21
C ARG A 296 1.52 22.56 8.84
N SER A 297 2.77 22.08 8.84
CA SER A 297 3.46 21.22 7.87
C SER A 297 2.70 20.85 6.58
N GLY A 298 3.18 21.35 5.43
CA GLY A 298 2.81 20.87 4.10
C GLY A 298 3.97 20.97 3.11
N GLY A 299 4.93 20.04 3.16
CA GLY A 299 5.88 19.85 2.06
C GLY A 299 5.24 19.01 0.96
N SER A 300 5.23 19.49 -0.28
CA SER A 300 4.82 18.70 -1.45
C SER A 300 6.04 18.46 -2.33
N PHE A 301 6.12 17.28 -2.93
CA PHE A 301 7.30 16.82 -3.65
C PHE A 301 6.95 16.44 -5.08
N LEU A 302 7.86 16.75 -6.00
CA LEU A 302 7.86 16.25 -7.36
C LEU A 302 9.24 15.68 -7.67
N GLY A 303 9.37 14.36 -7.69
CA GLY A 303 10.53 13.70 -8.25
C GLY A 303 10.13 12.33 -8.77
N VAL A 304 10.72 11.95 -9.90
CA VAL A 304 10.45 10.69 -10.57
C VAL A 304 11.34 9.62 -9.94
N PRO A 305 10.79 8.62 -9.23
CA PRO A 305 11.60 7.52 -8.73
C PRO A 305 12.04 6.63 -9.90
N THR A 306 13.34 6.33 -9.94
CA THR A 306 13.97 5.19 -10.64
C THR A 306 14.01 5.24 -12.17
N ASP A 307 15.07 4.68 -12.76
CA ASP A 307 15.01 4.12 -14.12
C ASP A 307 13.98 2.99 -14.13
N GLY A 308 12.71 3.35 -14.34
CA GLY A 308 11.57 2.45 -14.31
C GLY A 308 11.75 1.23 -15.22
N ARG A 309 12.59 1.30 -16.27
CA ARG A 309 12.89 0.16 -17.14
C ARG A 309 13.68 -0.93 -16.43
N ARG A 310 14.63 -0.58 -15.56
CA ARG A 310 15.42 -1.57 -14.79
C ARG A 310 14.57 -2.29 -13.76
N GLU A 311 13.73 -1.55 -13.06
CA GLU A 311 12.84 -2.13 -12.05
C GLU A 311 11.80 -3.04 -12.71
N VAL A 312 11.24 -2.61 -13.85
CA VAL A 312 10.39 -3.44 -14.70
C VAL A 312 11.11 -4.71 -15.16
N ALA A 313 12.34 -4.61 -15.69
CA ALA A 313 13.10 -5.79 -16.13
C ALA A 313 13.36 -6.78 -14.98
N ARG A 314 13.70 -6.28 -13.77
CA ARG A 314 13.84 -7.11 -12.56
C ARG A 314 12.54 -7.85 -12.24
N ILE A 315 11.41 -7.15 -12.24
CA ILE A 315 10.11 -7.75 -11.96
C ILE A 315 9.81 -8.84 -12.98
N VAL A 316 9.95 -8.56 -14.27
CA VAL A 316 9.67 -9.52 -15.34
C VAL A 316 10.59 -10.74 -15.26
N GLN A 317 11.91 -10.54 -15.17
CA GLN A 317 12.86 -11.65 -15.17
C GLN A 317 12.79 -12.51 -13.90
N SER A 318 12.51 -11.91 -12.74
CA SER A 318 12.50 -12.64 -11.47
C SER A 318 11.11 -13.15 -11.11
N VAL A 319 10.12 -12.26 -11.08
CA VAL A 319 8.80 -12.54 -10.49
C VAL A 319 7.96 -13.40 -11.44
N ILE A 320 7.93 -13.06 -12.73
CA ILE A 320 7.14 -13.84 -13.70
C ILE A 320 7.77 -15.20 -13.96
N THR A 321 9.11 -15.29 -14.09
CA THR A 321 9.81 -16.58 -14.20
C THR A 321 9.56 -17.46 -12.97
N CYS A 322 9.61 -16.87 -11.78
CA CYS A 322 9.30 -17.57 -10.54
C CYS A 322 7.87 -18.10 -10.56
N GLY A 323 6.88 -17.26 -10.90
CA GLY A 323 5.48 -17.69 -10.96
C GLY A 323 5.22 -18.76 -12.00
N ALA A 324 5.83 -18.65 -13.18
CA ALA A 324 5.76 -19.69 -14.20
C ALA A 324 6.28 -21.04 -13.68
N SER A 325 7.30 -21.05 -12.82
CA SER A 325 7.82 -22.29 -12.25
C SER A 325 6.85 -23.03 -11.31
N TYR A 326 5.78 -22.38 -10.84
CA TYR A 326 4.72 -23.02 -10.04
C TYR A 326 3.55 -23.54 -10.88
N LEU A 327 3.54 -23.25 -12.20
CA LEU A 327 2.48 -23.71 -13.09
C LEU A 327 2.73 -25.16 -13.57
N PRO A 328 1.67 -25.93 -13.86
CA PRO A 328 1.81 -27.24 -14.49
C PRO A 328 2.43 -27.15 -15.90
N PRO A 329 3.40 -28.03 -16.25
CA PRO A 329 4.20 -27.88 -17.48
C PRO A 329 3.46 -28.16 -18.81
N ASP A 330 2.25 -28.73 -18.77
CA ASP A 330 1.49 -29.14 -19.96
C ASP A 330 0.06 -28.57 -19.99
N GLU A 331 -0.28 -27.69 -19.05
CA GLU A 331 -1.61 -27.11 -18.93
C GLU A 331 -1.53 -25.59 -19.02
N PRO A 332 -2.53 -24.91 -19.61
CA PRO A 332 -2.48 -23.47 -19.76
C PRO A 332 -2.43 -22.82 -18.37
N GLY A 333 -1.49 -21.90 -18.19
CA GLY A 333 -1.36 -21.17 -16.94
C GLY A 333 -1.11 -19.69 -17.12
N LEU A 334 -1.49 -18.91 -16.11
CA LEU A 334 -1.30 -17.47 -16.02
C LEU A 334 -0.51 -17.09 -14.78
N VAL A 335 0.25 -16.01 -14.90
CA VAL A 335 0.77 -15.29 -13.74
C VAL A 335 -0.10 -14.05 -13.52
N PHE A 336 -0.64 -13.90 -12.32
CA PHE A 336 -1.25 -12.65 -11.88
C PHE A 336 -0.19 -11.85 -11.14
N LEU A 337 0.04 -10.61 -11.53
CA LEU A 337 1.11 -9.77 -11.02
C LEU A 337 0.55 -8.48 -10.42
N ASP A 338 0.74 -8.28 -9.13
CA ASP A 338 0.71 -6.96 -8.48
C ASP A 338 2.13 -6.37 -8.55
N PRO A 339 2.39 -5.38 -9.43
CA PRO A 339 3.70 -4.77 -9.58
C PRO A 339 4.01 -3.72 -8.49
N GLY A 340 3.08 -3.47 -7.57
CA GLY A 340 3.16 -2.36 -6.62
C GLY A 340 3.23 -0.99 -7.30
N THR A 341 3.58 0.03 -6.52
CA THR A 341 3.63 1.43 -6.98
C THR A 341 4.97 1.82 -7.62
N HIS A 342 5.91 0.88 -7.76
CA HIS A 342 7.30 1.15 -8.12
C HIS A 342 7.64 0.86 -9.59
N ALA A 343 6.70 0.32 -10.38
CA ALA A 343 6.92 0.00 -11.78
C ALA A 343 5.84 0.65 -12.67
N PRO A 344 6.22 1.51 -13.64
CA PRO A 344 5.26 2.10 -14.57
C PRO A 344 4.59 1.03 -15.43
N SER A 345 3.25 0.97 -15.40
CA SER A 345 2.50 -0.12 -16.02
C SER A 345 2.69 -0.23 -17.54
N HIS A 346 2.85 0.90 -18.25
CA HIS A 346 3.12 0.88 -19.69
C HIS A 346 4.46 0.23 -20.04
N LEU A 347 5.52 0.55 -19.28
CA LEU A 347 6.84 -0.10 -19.44
C LEU A 347 6.76 -1.58 -19.08
N LEU A 348 5.97 -1.93 -18.06
CA LEU A 348 5.78 -3.32 -17.65
C LEU A 348 5.11 -4.14 -18.76
N VAL A 349 4.07 -3.62 -19.41
CA VAL A 349 3.42 -4.27 -20.55
C VAL A 349 4.40 -4.47 -21.72
N GLU A 350 5.18 -3.45 -22.06
CA GLU A 350 6.23 -3.54 -23.11
C GLU A 350 7.24 -4.65 -22.80
N GLU A 351 7.75 -4.67 -21.56
CA GLU A 351 8.77 -5.62 -21.15
C GLU A 351 8.24 -7.05 -21.05
N VAL A 352 7.02 -7.25 -20.54
CA VAL A 352 6.38 -8.57 -20.50
C VAL A 352 6.19 -9.11 -21.92
N THR A 353 5.75 -8.25 -22.85
CA THR A 353 5.60 -8.63 -24.27
C THR A 353 6.94 -9.05 -24.87
N ARG A 354 8.00 -8.24 -24.66
CA ARG A 354 9.35 -8.56 -25.11
C ARG A 354 9.87 -9.87 -24.51
N TRP A 355 9.73 -10.04 -23.20
CA TRP A 355 10.23 -11.21 -22.47
C TRP A 355 9.49 -12.49 -22.89
N MET A 356 8.16 -12.45 -23.05
CA MET A 356 7.38 -13.60 -23.52
C MET A 356 7.78 -14.04 -24.94
N ALA A 357 8.12 -13.09 -25.83
CA ALA A 357 8.57 -13.39 -27.18
C ALA A 357 9.99 -13.99 -27.26
N ALA A 358 10.88 -13.62 -26.33
CA ALA A 358 12.27 -14.06 -26.33
C ALA A 358 12.56 -15.20 -25.35
N GLU A 359 12.48 -14.93 -24.04
CA GLU A 359 12.94 -15.82 -22.95
C GLU A 359 11.82 -16.75 -22.47
N GLY A 360 10.58 -16.24 -22.45
CA GLY A 360 9.38 -16.97 -22.01
C GLY A 360 9.00 -18.15 -22.93
N ALA A 361 9.64 -18.30 -24.10
CA ALA A 361 9.45 -19.43 -24.99
C ALA A 361 9.78 -20.79 -24.35
N THR A 362 10.60 -20.79 -23.29
CA THR A 362 10.91 -21.98 -22.47
C THR A 362 9.74 -22.39 -21.55
N CYS A 363 8.85 -21.46 -21.21
CA CYS A 363 7.62 -21.68 -20.44
C CYS A 363 6.41 -21.77 -21.39
N ARG A 364 6.31 -22.86 -22.16
CA ARG A 364 5.26 -23.01 -23.20
C ARG A 364 3.82 -23.03 -22.65
N TYR A 365 3.65 -23.49 -21.43
CA TYR A 365 2.39 -23.53 -20.68
C TYR A 365 1.91 -22.15 -20.20
N LEU A 366 2.82 -21.17 -20.04
CA LEU A 366 2.46 -19.80 -19.67
C LEU A 366 1.77 -19.11 -20.86
N VAL A 367 0.46 -18.92 -20.77
CA VAL A 367 -0.35 -18.33 -21.86
C VAL A 367 -0.43 -16.80 -21.79
N GLY A 368 -0.07 -16.20 -20.66
CA GLY A 368 -0.07 -14.76 -20.47
C GLY A 368 0.19 -14.33 -19.03
N VAL A 369 0.18 -13.00 -18.82
CA VAL A 369 0.31 -12.37 -17.50
C VAL A 369 -0.85 -11.39 -17.33
N MET A 370 -1.54 -11.44 -16.20
CA MET A 370 -2.52 -10.43 -15.80
C MET A 370 -1.86 -9.46 -14.84
N ILE A 371 -1.77 -8.19 -15.22
CA ILE A 371 -1.08 -7.18 -14.44
C ILE A 371 -2.13 -6.32 -13.73
N ALA A 372 -2.02 -6.18 -12.41
CA ALA A 372 -2.78 -5.20 -11.66
C ALA A 372 -2.20 -3.80 -11.92
N VAL A 373 -3.00 -2.92 -12.51
CA VAL A 373 -2.58 -1.60 -12.98
C VAL A 373 -3.45 -0.53 -12.33
N GLU A 374 -2.80 0.42 -11.65
CA GLU A 374 -3.47 1.63 -11.18
C GLU A 374 -3.84 2.52 -12.38
N THR A 375 -5.14 2.74 -12.56
CA THR A 375 -5.71 3.55 -13.64
C THR A 375 -6.40 4.76 -13.04
N LEU A 376 -6.11 5.94 -13.59
CA LEU A 376 -6.86 7.15 -13.29
C LEU A 376 -8.17 7.15 -14.08
N VAL A 377 -9.28 7.36 -13.39
CA VAL A 377 -10.61 7.46 -13.98
C VAL A 377 -11.23 8.80 -13.59
N GLU A 378 -11.95 9.43 -14.51
CA GLU A 378 -12.71 10.65 -14.23
C GLU A 378 -14.21 10.34 -14.34
N PRO A 379 -14.84 9.78 -13.29
CA PRO A 379 -16.25 9.40 -13.33
C PRO A 379 -17.20 10.59 -13.42
N ALA A 380 -16.75 11.80 -13.07
CA ALA A 380 -17.46 13.06 -13.25
C ALA A 380 -16.46 14.20 -13.48
N PRO A 381 -16.84 15.28 -14.20
CA PRO A 381 -15.93 16.40 -14.47
C PRO A 381 -15.27 16.94 -13.20
N GLY A 382 -13.94 16.98 -13.18
CA GLY A 382 -13.13 17.46 -12.06
C GLY A 382 -12.96 16.48 -10.90
N VAL A 383 -13.55 15.27 -10.98
CA VAL A 383 -13.39 14.23 -9.96
C VAL A 383 -12.49 13.14 -10.50
N ILE A 384 -11.21 13.15 -10.10
CA ILE A 384 -10.25 12.11 -10.47
C ILE A 384 -10.24 11.01 -9.40
N GLY A 385 -10.53 9.80 -9.83
CA GLY A 385 -10.43 8.57 -9.07
C GLY A 385 -9.24 7.72 -9.48
N ARG A 386 -8.83 6.83 -8.58
CA ARG A 386 -7.82 5.79 -8.83
C ARG A 386 -8.50 4.44 -8.67
N VAL A 387 -8.35 3.58 -9.67
CA VAL A 387 -8.91 2.24 -9.68
C VAL A 387 -7.83 1.27 -10.13
N GLU A 388 -7.65 0.19 -9.38
CA GLU A 388 -6.74 -0.86 -9.79
C GLU A 388 -7.48 -1.92 -10.61
N GLN A 389 -7.04 -2.13 -11.85
CA GLN A 389 -7.67 -3.06 -12.80
C GLN A 389 -6.69 -4.12 -13.25
N LEU A 390 -7.19 -5.29 -13.62
CA LEU A 390 -6.37 -6.33 -14.24
C LEU A 390 -6.31 -6.08 -15.75
N VAL A 391 -5.08 -5.98 -16.27
CA VAL A 391 -4.78 -5.81 -17.70
C VAL A 391 -4.07 -7.07 -18.21
N PRO A 392 -4.63 -7.75 -19.22
CA PRO A 392 -4.00 -8.93 -19.80
C PRO A 392 -2.86 -8.57 -20.75
N VAL A 393 -1.76 -9.31 -20.64
CA VAL A 393 -0.72 -9.41 -21.68
C VAL A 393 -0.66 -10.87 -22.11
N TRP A 394 -1.18 -11.14 -23.31
CA TRP A 394 -1.29 -12.48 -23.87
C TRP A 394 -0.07 -12.86 -24.69
N ARG A 395 0.20 -14.16 -24.78
CA ARG A 395 1.07 -14.71 -25.83
C ARG A 395 0.33 -14.72 -27.18
N ASP A 396 1.06 -14.56 -28.28
CA ASP A 396 0.48 -14.46 -29.64
C ASP A 396 -0.38 -15.68 -30.04
N ALA A 397 0.04 -16.88 -29.68
CA ALA A 397 -0.63 -18.13 -30.04
C ALA A 397 -1.28 -18.76 -28.81
N ILE A 398 -2.49 -18.30 -28.48
CA ILE A 398 -3.29 -18.86 -27.37
C ILE A 398 -4.68 -19.30 -27.82
N PRO A 399 -5.25 -20.34 -27.20
CA PRO A 399 -6.62 -20.76 -27.50
C PRO A 399 -7.63 -19.63 -27.29
N SER A 400 -8.57 -19.45 -28.22
CA SER A 400 -9.56 -18.38 -28.18
C SER A 400 -10.50 -18.43 -26.98
N TRP A 401 -10.70 -19.63 -26.40
CA TRP A 401 -11.49 -19.80 -25.18
C TRP A 401 -10.81 -19.16 -23.96
N ILE A 402 -9.48 -19.00 -24.00
CA ILE A 402 -8.75 -18.24 -22.98
C ILE A 402 -8.97 -16.74 -23.22
N THR A 403 -8.68 -16.20 -24.42
CA THR A 403 -8.82 -14.75 -24.66
C THR A 403 -10.24 -14.23 -24.50
N SER A 404 -11.23 -15.05 -24.87
CA SER A 404 -12.66 -14.73 -24.75
C SER A 404 -13.22 -15.04 -23.35
N GLY A 405 -12.35 -15.33 -22.39
CA GLY A 405 -12.70 -15.63 -21.01
C GLY A 405 -13.32 -14.44 -20.27
N PRO A 406 -13.65 -14.60 -18.98
CA PRO A 406 -14.42 -13.64 -18.20
C PRO A 406 -13.60 -12.43 -17.71
N TRP A 407 -12.52 -12.06 -18.40
CA TRP A 407 -11.50 -11.14 -17.88
C TRP A 407 -12.01 -9.74 -17.58
N ASP A 408 -12.93 -9.22 -18.39
CA ASP A 408 -13.57 -7.93 -18.11
C ASP A 408 -14.39 -7.95 -16.83
N ALA A 409 -15.11 -9.06 -16.58
CA ALA A 409 -15.90 -9.22 -15.36
C ALA A 409 -14.99 -9.39 -14.14
N VAL A 410 -13.94 -10.20 -14.27
CA VAL A 410 -12.93 -10.40 -13.21
C VAL A 410 -12.18 -9.10 -12.92
N SER A 411 -11.79 -8.32 -13.93
CA SER A 411 -11.09 -7.04 -13.77
C SER A 411 -11.99 -6.00 -13.08
N ARG A 412 -13.28 -5.92 -13.43
CA ARG A 412 -14.25 -5.08 -12.70
C ARG A 412 -14.47 -5.53 -11.26
N ALA A 413 -14.53 -6.83 -11.02
CA ALA A 413 -14.67 -7.38 -9.67
C ALA A 413 -13.42 -7.14 -8.82
N PHE A 414 -12.23 -7.20 -9.42
CA PHE A 414 -10.96 -6.85 -8.78
C PHE A 414 -10.90 -5.37 -8.37
N ALA A 415 -11.46 -4.49 -9.21
CA ALA A 415 -11.60 -3.05 -8.99
C ALA A 415 -12.74 -2.65 -8.04
N LEU A 416 -13.58 -3.60 -7.59
CA LEU A 416 -14.88 -3.32 -6.96
C LEU A 416 -14.79 -2.35 -5.79
N ARG A 417 -13.79 -2.51 -4.90
CA ARG A 417 -13.63 -1.66 -3.71
C ARG A 417 -13.32 -0.21 -4.07
N ASP A 418 -12.48 0.00 -5.08
CA ASP A 418 -12.15 1.34 -5.55
C ASP A 418 -13.37 2.01 -6.17
N LEU A 419 -14.14 1.24 -6.95
CA LEU A 419 -15.38 1.72 -7.57
C LEU A 419 -16.45 2.09 -6.52
N GLU A 420 -16.63 1.27 -5.48
CA GLU A 420 -17.55 1.56 -4.37
C GLU A 420 -17.17 2.85 -3.63
N VAL A 421 -15.87 3.05 -3.37
CA VAL A 421 -15.35 4.28 -2.75
C VAL A 421 -15.57 5.50 -3.64
N LEU A 422 -15.31 5.38 -4.94
CA LEU A 422 -15.53 6.48 -5.89
C LEU A 422 -17.00 6.86 -6.00
N ALA A 423 -17.90 5.87 -6.08
CA ALA A 423 -19.34 6.10 -6.09
C ALA A 423 -19.80 6.83 -4.82
N HIS A 424 -19.32 6.43 -3.64
CA HIS A 424 -19.64 7.10 -2.38
C HIS A 424 -19.14 8.55 -2.33
N ARG A 425 -17.93 8.82 -2.83
CA ARG A 425 -17.38 10.20 -2.91
C ARG A 425 -18.19 11.09 -3.84
N LEU A 426 -18.68 10.55 -4.95
CA LEU A 426 -19.54 11.29 -5.89
C LEU A 426 -20.89 11.63 -5.27
N ALA A 427 -21.52 10.68 -4.57
CA ALA A 427 -22.78 10.90 -3.88
C ALA A 427 -22.66 12.01 -2.83
N THR A 428 -21.64 11.92 -1.98
CA THR A 428 -21.39 12.92 -0.91
C THR A 428 -21.04 14.31 -1.45
N ALA A 429 -20.32 14.41 -2.57
CA ALA A 429 -20.05 15.70 -3.22
C ALA A 429 -21.31 16.33 -3.83
N THR A 430 -22.23 15.51 -4.35
CA THR A 430 -23.49 15.98 -4.95
C THR A 430 -24.45 16.51 -3.89
N ASP A 431 -24.54 15.82 -2.74
CA ASP A 431 -25.37 16.25 -1.61
C ASP A 431 -24.91 17.58 -1.00
N ALA A 432 -23.58 17.80 -0.91
CA ALA A 432 -23.01 19.06 -0.44
C ALA A 432 -23.38 20.25 -1.35
N ASN A 433 -23.32 20.06 -2.67
CA ASN A 433 -23.69 21.09 -3.65
C ASN A 433 -25.19 21.41 -3.65
N HIS A 434 -26.04 20.42 -3.35
CA HIS A 434 -27.48 20.66 -3.21
C HIS A 434 -27.86 21.38 -1.91
N MET A 435 -27.11 21.20 -0.83
CA MET A 435 -27.31 21.96 0.41
C MET A 435 -26.93 23.44 0.26
N ASP A 436 -25.86 23.75 -0.45
CA ASP A 436 -25.46 25.15 -0.71
C ASP A 436 -26.42 25.87 -1.66
N ALA A 437 -27.00 25.16 -2.63
CA ALA A 437 -28.01 25.72 -3.55
C ALA A 437 -29.38 25.95 -2.90
N ALA A 438 -29.70 25.24 -1.81
CA ALA A 438 -30.94 25.43 -1.04
C ALA A 438 -30.81 26.48 0.08
N ALA A 439 -29.58 26.91 0.38
CA ALA A 439 -29.28 27.91 1.41
C ALA A 439 -28.99 29.32 0.83
N GLY A 440 -28.93 29.46 -0.49
CA GLY A 440 -28.91 30.74 -1.22
C GLY A 440 -30.29 31.09 -1.76
#